data_AF-A0A6G5A6W0-F1
#
_entry.id   AF-A0A6G5A6W0-F1
#
_cell.length_a   1.000
_cell.length_b   1.000
_cell.length_c   1.000
_cell.angle_alpha   90.00
_cell.angle_beta   90.00
_cell.angle_gamma   90.00
#
_symmetry.space_group_name_H-M   'P 1'
#
loop_
_entity.id
_entity.type
_entity.pdbx_description
1 polymer ?
#
loop_
_entity_poly.entity_id
_entity_poly.type
_entity_poly.pdbx_seq_one_letter_code
_entity_poly.pdbx_strand_id
1 'polypeptide(L)'
;MFAVITLLFVAVTESIACGEQRCGVRGPSYYSQHQRIVGGEQAGRLEFPWQISLRRVIPVVNQDRGHACGGSIINSRYVLTAAHCVTGLLTFPSDFTVVVGEEDITKKDDTD
;
A
#
# COMPACT_ATOMS: atom_id res chain seq x y z
N MET A 1 48.16 4.27 -15.38
CA MET A 1 47.55 3.41 -14.34
C MET A 1 46.59 4.18 -13.42
N PHE A 2 46.88 5.43 -13.02
CA PHE A 2 46.00 6.22 -12.14
C PHE A 2 44.63 6.64 -12.73
N ALA A 3 44.54 6.85 -14.05
CA ALA A 3 43.29 7.27 -14.70
C ALA A 3 42.17 6.22 -14.68
N VAL A 4 42.52 4.93 -14.62
CA VAL A 4 41.55 3.81 -14.56
C VAL A 4 40.90 3.74 -13.17
N ILE A 5 41.68 4.05 -12.12
CA ILE A 5 41.21 4.03 -10.73
C ILE A 5 40.21 5.18 -10.50
N THR A 6 40.45 6.37 -11.04
CA THR A 6 39.51 7.51 -10.94
C THR A 6 38.21 7.27 -11.73
N LEU A 7 38.26 6.60 -12.89
CA LEU A 7 37.06 6.25 -13.66
C LEU A 7 36.20 5.18 -12.96
N LEU A 8 36.82 4.23 -12.28
CA LEU A 8 36.10 3.22 -11.47
C LEU A 8 35.40 3.86 -10.27
N PHE A 9 36.02 4.83 -9.58
CA PHE A 9 35.37 5.52 -8.47
C PHE A 9 34.16 6.36 -8.92
N VAL A 10 34.23 7.04 -10.07
CA VAL A 10 33.10 7.82 -10.62
C VAL A 10 31.97 6.89 -11.09
N ALA A 11 32.28 5.78 -11.76
CA ALA A 11 31.27 4.82 -12.21
C ALA A 11 30.54 4.10 -11.06
N VAL A 12 31.22 3.87 -9.92
CA VAL A 12 30.61 3.24 -8.73
C VAL A 12 29.69 4.24 -7.99
N THR A 13 29.83 5.56 -8.21
CA THR A 13 28.94 6.57 -7.60
C THR A 13 27.61 6.79 -8.32
N GLU A 14 27.40 6.26 -9.53
CA GLU A 14 26.24 6.61 -10.38
C GLU A 14 25.14 5.54 -10.48
N SER A 15 25.17 4.44 -9.73
CA SER A 15 24.17 3.35 -9.90
C SER A 15 23.42 2.90 -8.65
N ILE A 16 23.41 3.70 -7.58
CA ILE A 16 22.42 3.52 -6.50
C ILE A 16 21.40 4.66 -6.58
N ALA A 17 20.65 4.71 -7.68
CA ALA A 17 19.34 5.34 -7.64
C ALA A 17 18.36 4.33 -7.05
N CYS A 18 18.48 4.08 -5.73
CA CYS A 18 17.34 3.51 -5.01
C CYS A 18 16.26 4.58 -5.07
N GLY A 19 15.18 4.30 -5.79
CA GLY A 19 14.12 5.26 -6.06
C GLY A 19 13.77 6.04 -4.80
N GLU A 20 13.88 7.36 -4.89
CA GLU A 20 13.53 8.27 -3.80
C GLU A 20 12.12 7.87 -3.31
N GLN A 21 11.97 7.54 -2.03
CA GLN A 21 10.68 7.11 -1.47
C GLN A 21 9.77 8.34 -1.39
N ARG A 22 9.05 8.61 -2.48
CA ARG A 22 8.16 9.76 -2.61
C ARG A 22 6.76 9.38 -2.12
N CYS A 23 6.27 10.09 -1.11
CA CYS A 23 4.91 9.91 -0.61
C CYS A 23 3.88 10.68 -1.47
N GLY A 24 2.63 10.22 -1.46
CA GLY A 24 1.50 10.96 -2.03
C GLY A 24 1.45 11.00 -3.57
N VAL A 25 2.25 10.17 -4.26
CA VAL A 25 2.21 10.06 -5.72
C VAL A 25 1.10 9.11 -6.13
N ARG A 26 0.02 9.63 -6.73
CA ARG A 26 -1.07 8.83 -7.31
C ARG A 26 -0.54 8.03 -8.51
N GLY A 27 -0.97 6.78 -8.61
CA GLY A 27 -0.71 5.94 -9.77
C GLY A 27 -1.52 6.35 -11.01
N PRO A 28 -1.38 5.59 -12.11
CA PRO A 28 -2.13 5.84 -13.33
C PRO A 28 -3.65 5.69 -13.09
N SER A 29 -4.41 6.73 -13.42
CA SER A 29 -5.88 6.73 -13.43
C SER A 29 -6.37 6.47 -14.85
N TYR A 30 -7.16 5.44 -15.05
CA TYR A 30 -7.76 5.14 -16.36
C TYR A 30 -9.03 5.98 -16.63
N TYR A 31 -9.65 6.49 -15.57
CA TYR A 31 -10.83 7.35 -15.67
C TYR A 31 -10.47 8.83 -15.80
N SER A 32 -11.27 9.55 -16.59
CA SER A 32 -11.08 10.99 -16.81
C SER A 32 -11.44 11.74 -15.53
N GLN A 33 -10.50 12.53 -15.03
CA GLN A 33 -10.72 13.36 -13.86
C GLN A 33 -11.95 14.23 -14.14
N HIS A 34 -13.05 14.05 -13.40
CA HIS A 34 -13.84 15.11 -12.73
C HIS A 34 -15.16 14.57 -12.09
N GLN A 35 -15.08 13.82 -10.98
CA GLN A 35 -15.99 13.90 -9.79
C GLN A 35 -15.28 13.19 -8.61
N ARG A 36 -14.81 13.82 -7.51
CA ARG A 36 -15.50 14.58 -6.44
C ARG A 36 -16.67 13.85 -5.76
N ILE A 37 -16.62 12.52 -5.83
CA ILE A 37 -17.24 11.46 -5.02
C ILE A 37 -18.62 11.78 -4.43
N VAL A 38 -19.68 11.36 -5.12
CA VAL A 38 -20.81 10.64 -4.49
C VAL A 38 -21.11 9.47 -5.43
N GLY A 39 -21.12 8.24 -4.90
CA GLY A 39 -21.16 6.99 -5.69
C GLY A 39 -19.79 6.50 -6.17
N GLY A 40 -18.88 7.42 -6.48
CA GLY A 40 -17.48 7.10 -6.83
C GLY A 40 -17.32 6.27 -8.10
N GLU A 41 -16.10 5.83 -8.33
CA GLU A 41 -15.74 4.90 -9.42
C GLU A 41 -14.70 3.91 -8.91
N GLN A 42 -14.56 2.78 -9.61
CA GLN A 42 -13.53 1.80 -9.28
C GLN A 42 -12.16 2.39 -9.57
N ALA A 43 -11.30 2.42 -8.54
CA ALA A 43 -9.92 2.85 -8.70
C ALA A 43 -9.16 1.87 -9.59
N GLY A 44 -8.26 2.39 -10.43
CA GLY A 44 -7.33 1.57 -11.17
C GLY A 44 -6.32 0.87 -10.25
N ARG A 45 -5.70 -0.20 -10.77
CA ARG A 45 -4.62 -0.91 -10.08
C ARG A 45 -3.51 0.06 -9.64
N LEU A 46 -3.24 0.05 -8.33
CA LEU A 46 -2.23 0.91 -7.68
C LEU A 46 -2.43 2.41 -7.91
N GLU A 47 -3.65 2.85 -8.20
CA GLU A 47 -3.95 4.28 -8.36
C GLU A 47 -3.76 5.04 -7.04
N PHE A 48 -4.10 4.41 -5.91
CA PHE A 48 -3.84 4.93 -4.56
C PHE A 48 -2.93 3.97 -3.80
N PRO A 49 -1.60 3.98 -4.04
CA PRO A 49 -0.66 2.97 -3.51
C PRO A 49 -0.61 2.89 -1.98
N TRP A 50 -1.04 3.95 -1.29
CA TRP A 50 -1.07 4.00 0.16
C TRP A 50 -2.31 3.33 0.77
N GLN A 51 -3.36 3.03 -0.01
CA GLN A 51 -4.56 2.39 0.51
C GLN A 51 -4.24 0.97 0.99
N ILE A 52 -4.80 0.61 2.15
CA ILE A 52 -4.66 -0.73 2.73
C ILE A 52 -6.02 -1.34 3.06
N SER A 53 -6.06 -2.66 3.10
CA SER A 53 -7.16 -3.44 3.64
C SER A 53 -6.77 -3.96 5.01
N LEU A 54 -7.35 -3.39 6.08
CA LEU A 54 -7.17 -3.89 7.44
C LEU A 54 -8.15 -5.03 7.66
N ARG A 55 -7.62 -6.26 7.70
CA ARG A 55 -8.39 -7.49 7.83
C ARG A 55 -8.30 -8.03 9.26
N ARG A 56 -9.40 -8.57 9.79
CA ARG A 56 -9.39 -9.33 11.04
C ARG A 56 -9.10 -10.80 10.75
N VAL A 57 -8.24 -11.41 11.58
CA VAL A 57 -7.82 -12.84 11.48
C VAL A 57 -8.91 -13.80 11.99
N ILE A 58 -10.03 -13.26 12.48
CA ILE A 58 -11.21 -14.07 12.84
C ILE A 58 -11.74 -14.77 11.58
N PRO A 59 -12.19 -16.04 11.64
CA PRO A 59 -12.81 -16.72 10.51
C PRO A 59 -14.11 -16.01 10.10
N VAL A 60 -14.01 -15.05 9.19
CA VAL A 60 -15.15 -14.39 8.58
C VAL A 60 -15.43 -15.12 7.27
N VAL A 61 -16.54 -15.86 7.22
CA VAL A 61 -17.00 -16.62 6.04
C VAL A 61 -17.67 -15.69 5.00
N ASN A 62 -17.12 -14.49 4.82
CA ASN A 62 -17.64 -13.49 3.89
C ASN A 62 -16.69 -13.32 2.71
N GLN A 63 -17.24 -12.91 1.57
CA GLN A 63 -16.50 -12.74 0.31
C GLN A 63 -15.35 -11.72 0.44
N ASP A 64 -15.44 -10.79 1.39
CA ASP A 64 -14.49 -9.69 1.59
C ASP A 64 -13.21 -10.07 2.36
N ARG A 65 -12.96 -11.37 2.55
CA ARG A 65 -11.74 -11.93 3.19
C ARG A 65 -11.41 -11.30 4.56
N GLY A 66 -12.45 -10.94 5.31
CA GLY A 66 -12.30 -10.35 6.66
C GLY A 66 -11.91 -8.87 6.69
N HIS A 67 -12.06 -8.12 5.58
CA HIS A 67 -11.91 -6.67 5.57
C HIS A 67 -12.80 -6.00 6.62
N ALA A 68 -12.20 -5.14 7.45
CA ALA A 68 -12.91 -4.45 8.52
C ALA A 68 -12.80 -2.92 8.38
N CYS A 69 -11.64 -2.41 7.95
CA CYS A 69 -11.37 -0.98 7.81
C CYS A 69 -10.32 -0.71 6.73
N GLY A 70 -10.22 0.55 6.31
CA GLY A 70 -9.11 1.07 5.50
C GLY A 70 -7.97 1.66 6.34
N GLY A 71 -7.01 2.26 5.64
CA GLY A 71 -5.89 3.00 6.23
C GLY A 71 -4.93 3.53 5.17
N SER A 72 -3.88 4.21 5.60
CA SER A 72 -2.86 4.80 4.72
C SER A 72 -1.46 4.41 5.16
N ILE A 73 -0.65 3.88 4.24
CA ILE A 73 0.79 3.71 4.44
C ILE A 73 1.42 5.09 4.58
N ILE A 74 2.10 5.33 5.71
CA ILE A 74 2.80 6.60 5.98
C ILE A 74 4.32 6.47 5.84
N ASN A 75 4.84 5.24 5.89
CA ASN A 75 6.23 4.87 5.56
C ASN A 75 6.36 3.34 5.46
N SER A 76 7.59 2.83 5.34
CA SER A 76 7.89 1.39 5.16
C SER A 76 7.49 0.47 6.32
N ARG A 77 7.09 0.99 7.48
CA ARG A 77 6.77 0.20 8.68
C ARG A 77 5.47 0.57 9.37
N TYR A 78 4.84 1.69 8.98
CA TYR A 78 3.71 2.25 9.70
C TYR A 78 2.53 2.57 8.78
N VAL A 79 1.34 2.25 9.28
CA VAL A 79 0.03 2.56 8.68
C VAL A 79 -0.75 3.44 9.64
N LEU A 80 -1.40 4.47 9.10
CA LEU A 80 -2.38 5.30 9.79
C LEU A 80 -3.80 4.77 9.54
N THR A 81 -4.59 4.60 10.59
CA THR A 81 -6.01 4.21 10.52
C THR A 81 -6.81 4.92 11.62
N ALA A 82 -8.13 4.75 11.63
CA ALA A 82 -8.99 5.30 12.67
C ALA A 82 -8.88 4.49 13.97
N ALA A 83 -8.88 5.16 15.13
CA ALA A 83 -8.78 4.48 16.42
C ALA A 83 -9.88 3.42 16.61
N HIS A 84 -11.13 3.71 16.21
CA HIS A 84 -12.24 2.77 16.36
C HIS A 84 -12.05 1.45 15.57
N CYS A 85 -11.15 1.41 14.58
CA CYS A 85 -10.84 0.19 13.84
C CYS A 85 -10.02 -0.82 14.67
N VAL A 86 -9.21 -0.32 15.61
CA VAL A 86 -8.19 -1.09 16.34
C VAL A 86 -8.36 -1.06 17.86
N THR A 87 -9.40 -0.40 18.37
CA THR A 87 -9.64 -0.30 19.82
C THR A 87 -10.82 -1.18 20.24
N GLY A 88 -10.66 -1.95 21.30
CA GLY A 88 -11.69 -2.80 21.89
C GLY A 88 -11.15 -3.54 23.11
N LEU A 89 -12.03 -3.96 24.04
CA LEU A 89 -11.63 -4.63 25.28
C LEU A 89 -10.86 -5.94 25.04
N LEU A 90 -11.08 -6.59 23.90
CA LEU A 90 -10.44 -7.84 23.48
C LEU A 90 -9.95 -7.69 22.04
N THR A 91 -9.03 -6.76 21.81
CA THR A 91 -8.48 -6.51 20.49
C THR A 91 -6.97 -6.37 20.61
N PHE A 92 -6.25 -7.29 19.97
CA PHE A 92 -4.80 -7.40 20.01
C PHE A 92 -4.21 -7.15 18.62
N PRO A 93 -2.96 -6.70 18.52
CA PRO A 93 -2.29 -6.55 17.21
C PRO A 93 -2.27 -7.85 16.38
N SER A 94 -2.22 -9.01 17.03
CA SER A 94 -2.27 -10.33 16.37
C SER A 94 -3.60 -10.64 15.69
N ASP A 95 -4.65 -9.91 16.01
CA ASP A 95 -5.98 -10.11 15.44
C ASP A 95 -6.12 -9.45 14.07
N PHE A 96 -5.09 -8.75 13.59
CA PHE A 96 -5.11 -7.99 12.35
C PHE A 96 -4.02 -8.40 11.37
N THR A 97 -4.40 -8.36 10.10
CA THR A 97 -3.48 -8.41 8.96
C THR A 97 -3.65 -7.14 8.14
N VAL A 98 -2.54 -6.48 7.81
CA VAL A 98 -2.51 -5.34 6.89
C VAL A 98 -2.17 -5.87 5.50
N VAL A 99 -3.12 -5.77 4.57
CA VAL A 99 -2.91 -6.14 3.17
C VAL A 99 -2.74 -4.86 2.34
N VAL A 100 -1.70 -4.82 1.52
CA VAL A 100 -1.30 -3.67 0.69
C VAL A 100 -1.37 -4.05 -0.79
N GLY A 101 -1.56 -3.08 -1.68
CA GLY A 101 -1.59 -3.32 -3.14
C GLY A 101 -2.84 -4.06 -3.65
N GLU A 102 -3.78 -4.37 -2.75
CA GLU A 102 -5.05 -5.01 -3.05
C GLU A 102 -6.02 -4.04 -3.74
N GLU A 103 -6.68 -4.50 -4.79
CA GLU A 103 -7.68 -3.73 -5.55
C GLU A 103 -9.09 -4.35 -5.43
N ASP A 104 -9.18 -5.67 -5.25
CA ASP A 104 -10.46 -6.41 -5.24
C ASP A 104 -10.49 -7.41 -4.07
N ILE A 105 -11.11 -6.99 -2.96
CA ILE A 105 -11.20 -7.79 -1.73
C ILE A 105 -11.99 -9.11 -1.91
N THR A 106 -12.71 -9.29 -3.02
CA THR A 106 -13.53 -10.49 -3.28
C THR A 106 -12.80 -11.58 -4.06
N LYS A 107 -11.71 -11.24 -4.75
CA LYS A 107 -10.91 -12.20 -5.52
C LYS A 107 -9.67 -12.59 -4.75
N LYS A 108 -9.32 -13.88 -4.78
CA LYS A 108 -8.01 -14.31 -4.29
C LYS A 108 -6.96 -13.90 -5.32
N ASP A 109 -5.95 -13.15 -4.90
CA ASP A 109 -4.78 -12.89 -5.75
C ASP A 109 -3.90 -14.14 -5.79
N ASP A 110 -3.25 -14.40 -6.93
CA ASP A 110 -2.41 -15.59 -7.11
C ASP A 110 -1.16 -15.57 -6.21
N THR A 111 -0.86 -14.42 -5.60
CA THR A 111 0.24 -14.19 -4.66
C THR A 111 -0.13 -14.37 -3.18
N ASP A 112 -1.41 -14.63 -2.85
CA ASP A 112 -1.91 -14.87 -1.47
C ASP A 112 -1.78 -16.33 -0.99
#